data_AF-A0A959RXV7-F1
#
_entry.id   AF-A0A959RXV7-F1
#
_cell.length_a   1.000
_cell.length_b   1.000
_cell.length_c   1.000
_cell.angle_alpha   90.00
_cell.angle_beta   90.00
_cell.angle_gamma   90.00
#
_symmetry.space_group_name_H-M   'P 1'
#
loop_
_entity.id
_entity.type
_entity.pdbx_description
1 polymer ?
#
loop_
_entity_poly.entity_id
_entity_poly.type
_entity_poly.pdbx_seq_one_letter_code
_entity_poly.pdbx_strand_id
1 'polypeptide(L)'
;MNLKLTIKTGSETNSGTDADVSIVIHGSLLKTSEKSLNEHQNRNVFEKDSVDTFLIDTENIGEIEKIEIWHNNKWLGADWLLEHCAIENLDSGKSYFFPINKWIKGNSQYEFEPVNLINYNFEITTGTLPGAGSNSNLFISIIGSKNYTTFFNVKPFLKNKDFITGHTEILTIQNEDVGNIKELKIRTDSSGFNSNLFLARVKIKKENELVGKTFPIFDWIKPDQTYTANFNNVEYSIQISTGDVLEGGTDANVSMIIHGTKGKSDIIKLNELIARNAFEAGKIDHFKIATKDLGEINKINIWHDEKWFGDGWFLNKIIVKNESTKIEAEFPYYSWLDKSENPQSTNIELTRMPVQPRPFYSIAHMLNTPAYVEEALEMGTNAFEFDVMPKLVDKNNFHFDAFHGFRPDVDPDKINLMERSVARTDLKYFLNKLKEFEEKFPKLTLVIYDCKLKEVPKNKLNQCGTQLAKTILENFYNSNTKNRIFSIISIPQKNHVSFLDGFFKEIPADFKNYIGTDLSEENFQTAERVFEKRKEMNFWWGSGIASMVPKPLKSYIPSFLIAAKKRTERGIIKKLYYWTLDDPDSMARMLVTKLDGIVVNDPLKLLRVLQKEEFRHTYRLATRDNNPFSVF
;
A
#
# COMPACT_ATOMS: atom_id res chain seq x y z
N MET A 1 22.30 -17.45 -59.12
CA MET A 1 21.72 -16.88 -57.90
C MET A 1 22.60 -15.73 -57.50
N ASN A 2 22.04 -14.53 -57.44
CA ASN A 2 22.80 -13.31 -57.15
C ASN A 2 22.71 -12.99 -55.65
N LEU A 3 23.82 -13.11 -54.94
CA LEU A 3 23.91 -12.81 -53.52
C LEU A 3 24.65 -11.50 -53.28
N LYS A 4 24.12 -10.66 -52.40
CA LYS A 4 24.82 -9.50 -51.84
C LYS A 4 25.22 -9.80 -50.41
N LEU A 5 26.52 -10.02 -50.19
CA LEU A 5 27.13 -10.21 -48.88
C LEU A 5 27.57 -8.85 -48.34
N THR A 6 27.11 -8.50 -47.15
CA THR A 6 27.54 -7.32 -46.38
C THR A 6 28.25 -7.80 -45.13
N ILE A 7 29.42 -7.26 -44.84
CA ILE A 7 30.24 -7.61 -43.69
C ILE A 7 30.50 -6.36 -42.86
N LYS A 8 30.26 -6.45 -41.55
CA LYS A 8 30.61 -5.40 -40.58
C LYS A 8 31.81 -5.85 -39.75
N THR A 9 32.87 -5.04 -39.80
CA THR A 9 34.02 -5.17 -38.91
C THR A 9 33.76 -4.39 -37.62
N GLY A 10 34.14 -4.97 -36.48
CA GLY A 10 33.92 -4.37 -35.17
C GLY A 10 34.66 -3.03 -34.97
N SER A 11 34.28 -2.28 -33.95
CA SER A 11 34.83 -0.95 -33.63
C SER A 11 35.89 -0.96 -32.51
N GLU A 12 36.31 -2.14 -32.06
CA GLU A 12 37.38 -2.30 -31.06
C GLU A 12 38.76 -1.87 -31.63
N THR A 13 39.74 -1.66 -30.75
CA THR A 13 41.11 -1.36 -31.19
C THR A 13 41.71 -2.58 -31.91
N ASN A 14 42.33 -2.36 -33.08
CA ASN A 14 42.89 -3.41 -33.94
C ASN A 14 41.87 -4.45 -34.43
N SER A 15 40.59 -4.06 -34.58
CA SER A 15 39.53 -4.96 -35.03
C SER A 15 39.56 -5.29 -36.53
N GLY A 16 40.22 -4.48 -37.35
CA GLY A 16 40.35 -4.70 -38.79
C GLY A 16 41.42 -5.72 -39.16
N THR A 17 41.45 -6.14 -40.44
CA THR A 17 42.42 -7.12 -40.93
C THR A 17 42.88 -6.84 -42.36
N ASP A 18 44.17 -7.05 -42.60
CA ASP A 18 44.78 -7.06 -43.93
C ASP A 18 44.90 -8.49 -44.52
N ALA A 19 44.50 -9.51 -43.77
CA ALA A 19 44.52 -10.89 -44.22
C ALA A 19 43.46 -11.14 -45.30
N ASP A 20 43.68 -12.12 -46.18
CA ASP A 20 42.68 -12.45 -47.19
C ASP A 20 41.56 -13.26 -46.53
N VAL A 21 40.35 -12.69 -46.52
CA VAL A 21 39.13 -13.28 -45.97
C VAL A 21 38.46 -14.15 -47.01
N SER A 22 38.07 -15.35 -46.61
CA SER A 22 37.40 -16.33 -47.46
C SER A 22 36.09 -16.79 -46.84
N ILE A 23 35.10 -17.07 -47.68
CA ILE A 23 33.78 -17.53 -47.26
C ILE A 23 33.28 -18.70 -48.12
N VAL A 24 32.54 -19.61 -47.49
CA VAL A 24 31.68 -20.60 -48.15
C VAL A 24 30.26 -20.45 -47.60
N ILE A 25 29.28 -20.38 -48.48
CA ILE A 25 27.86 -20.25 -48.13
C ILE A 25 27.19 -21.59 -48.39
N HIS A 26 26.54 -22.15 -47.38
CA HIS A 26 25.80 -23.40 -47.46
C HIS A 26 24.32 -23.08 -47.58
N GLY A 27 23.68 -23.65 -48.59
CA GLY A 27 22.23 -23.68 -48.68
C GLY A 27 21.68 -25.09 -48.69
N SER A 28 20.36 -25.18 -48.64
CA SER A 28 19.60 -26.43 -48.53
C SER A 28 19.75 -27.39 -49.71
N LEU A 29 20.27 -26.92 -50.85
CA LEU A 29 20.51 -27.73 -52.05
C LEU A 29 22.01 -28.01 -52.25
N LEU A 30 22.84 -26.97 -52.15
CA LEU A 30 24.27 -26.99 -52.46
C LEU A 30 25.03 -26.01 -51.57
N LYS A 31 26.36 -26.01 -51.66
CA LYS A 31 27.21 -24.94 -51.12
C LYS A 31 27.99 -24.26 -52.24
N THR A 32 28.38 -23.01 -52.01
CA THR A 32 29.28 -22.31 -52.94
C THR A 32 30.66 -22.97 -52.95
N SER A 33 31.44 -22.74 -54.01
CA SER A 33 32.89 -22.87 -53.90
C SER A 33 33.42 -21.88 -52.86
N GLU A 34 34.66 -22.08 -52.40
CA GLU A 34 35.39 -21.04 -51.67
C GLU A 34 35.42 -19.75 -52.49
N LYS A 35 35.12 -18.62 -51.83
CA LYS A 35 35.20 -17.28 -52.41
C LYS A 35 36.16 -16.45 -51.57
N SER A 36 37.26 -16.03 -52.18
CA SER A 36 38.17 -15.02 -51.62
C SER A 36 37.53 -13.64 -51.80
N LEU A 37 37.27 -12.93 -50.70
CA LEU A 37 36.60 -11.63 -50.72
C LEU A 37 37.56 -10.48 -51.05
N ASN A 38 38.87 -10.74 -50.99
CA ASN A 38 39.91 -9.77 -51.32
C ASN A 38 40.27 -9.80 -52.82
N GLU A 39 39.85 -10.84 -53.56
CA GLU A 39 40.16 -11.00 -54.97
C GLU A 39 39.42 -9.94 -55.81
N HIS A 40 40.18 -9.09 -56.52
CA HIS A 40 39.69 -7.97 -57.34
C HIS A 40 39.22 -6.68 -56.63
N GLN A 41 39.47 -6.53 -55.33
CA GLN A 41 39.23 -5.27 -54.60
C GLN A 41 40.48 -4.36 -54.66
N ASN A 42 40.30 -3.07 -54.97
CA ASN A 42 41.38 -2.07 -54.83
C ASN A 42 41.58 -1.81 -53.33
N ARG A 43 42.53 -2.55 -52.74
CA ARG A 43 42.96 -2.60 -51.33
C ARG A 43 42.49 -1.46 -50.42
N ASN A 44 41.52 -1.75 -49.53
CA ASN A 44 41.43 -1.36 -48.09
C ASN A 44 40.07 -1.79 -47.49
N VAL A 45 39.75 -3.09 -47.56
CA VAL A 45 38.47 -3.66 -47.05
C VAL A 45 38.69 -4.31 -45.69
N PHE A 46 37.62 -4.44 -44.89
CA PHE A 46 37.67 -4.99 -43.52
C PHE A 46 38.41 -4.12 -42.50
N GLU A 47 38.32 -2.80 -42.69
CA GLU A 47 38.87 -1.82 -41.75
C GLU A 47 38.07 -1.73 -40.45
N LYS A 48 38.72 -1.23 -39.40
CA LYS A 48 38.04 -0.95 -38.13
C LYS A 48 36.75 -0.15 -38.36
N ASP A 49 35.64 -0.66 -37.83
CA ASP A 49 34.30 -0.07 -37.93
C ASP A 49 33.76 0.08 -39.38
N SER A 50 34.35 -0.59 -40.38
CA SER A 50 33.88 -0.55 -41.77
C SER A 50 32.68 -1.46 -42.02
N VAL A 51 31.93 -1.14 -43.07
CA VAL A 51 30.95 -2.02 -43.69
C VAL A 51 31.35 -2.25 -45.14
N ASP A 52 31.66 -3.48 -45.48
CA ASP A 52 32.11 -3.89 -46.81
C ASP A 52 31.04 -4.74 -47.50
N THR A 53 30.85 -4.53 -48.81
CA THR A 53 29.81 -5.22 -49.59
C THR A 53 30.41 -5.94 -50.78
N PHE A 54 29.97 -7.18 -51.01
CA PHE A 54 30.43 -8.09 -52.04
C PHE A 54 29.23 -8.66 -52.80
N LEU A 55 29.36 -8.77 -54.12
CA LEU A 55 28.41 -9.46 -54.97
C LEU A 55 28.97 -10.85 -55.30
N ILE A 56 28.20 -11.89 -55.02
CA ILE A 56 28.58 -13.27 -55.25
C ILE A 56 27.56 -13.87 -56.21
N ASP A 57 28.03 -14.18 -57.42
CA ASP A 57 27.28 -15.01 -58.37
C ASP A 57 27.63 -16.49 -58.15
N THR A 58 26.60 -17.32 -58.08
CA THR A 58 26.71 -18.75 -57.78
C THR A 58 25.52 -19.53 -58.35
N GLU A 59 25.63 -20.85 -58.41
CA GLU A 59 24.49 -21.72 -58.75
C GLU A 59 23.38 -21.59 -57.70
N ASN A 60 22.19 -22.12 -57.98
CA ASN A 60 21.10 -22.09 -57.00
C ASN A 60 21.43 -23.02 -55.81
N ILE A 61 21.90 -22.44 -54.71
CA ILE A 61 22.23 -23.16 -53.48
C ILE A 61 21.01 -23.45 -52.59
N GLY A 62 19.82 -22.92 -52.93
CA GLY A 62 18.61 -23.05 -52.13
C GLY A 62 18.51 -22.01 -51.01
N GLU A 63 17.89 -22.42 -49.90
CA GLU A 63 17.72 -21.60 -48.70
C GLU A 63 19.03 -21.57 -47.92
N ILE A 64 19.53 -20.39 -47.53
CA ILE A 64 20.83 -20.29 -46.86
C ILE A 64 20.71 -20.80 -45.41
N GLU A 65 21.54 -21.77 -45.05
CA GLU A 65 21.49 -22.48 -43.77
C GLU A 65 22.69 -22.15 -42.86
N LYS A 66 23.89 -21.96 -43.42
CA LYS A 66 25.08 -21.55 -42.66
C LYS A 66 26.14 -20.89 -43.55
N ILE A 67 27.09 -20.21 -42.93
CA ILE A 67 28.32 -19.74 -43.55
C ILE A 67 29.53 -20.30 -42.84
N GLU A 68 30.59 -20.55 -43.60
CA GLU A 68 31.94 -20.79 -43.11
C GLU A 68 32.78 -19.57 -43.48
N ILE A 69 33.44 -18.92 -42.52
CA ILE A 69 34.27 -17.73 -42.76
C ILE A 69 35.61 -17.82 -42.01
N TRP A 70 36.69 -17.41 -42.66
CA TRP A 70 38.05 -17.45 -42.14
C TRP A 70 38.96 -16.46 -42.87
N HIS A 71 40.21 -16.34 -42.42
CA HIS A 71 41.26 -15.61 -43.13
C HIS A 71 42.53 -16.45 -43.25
N ASN A 72 43.45 -16.03 -44.11
CA ASN A 72 44.71 -16.77 -44.38
C ASN A 72 45.86 -16.47 -43.40
N ASN A 73 45.58 -15.73 -42.32
CA ASN A 73 46.52 -15.33 -41.26
C ASN A 73 47.83 -14.69 -41.74
N LYS A 74 47.84 -14.03 -42.91
CA LYS A 74 49.00 -13.27 -43.38
C LYS A 74 49.00 -11.86 -42.77
N TRP A 75 50.19 -11.25 -42.73
CA TRP A 75 50.46 -9.89 -42.24
C TRP A 75 50.38 -9.71 -40.72
N LEU A 76 50.96 -8.63 -40.21
CA LEU A 76 50.93 -8.29 -38.79
C LEU A 76 49.54 -7.76 -38.43
N GLY A 77 48.90 -8.32 -37.40
CA GLY A 77 47.54 -7.94 -37.00
C GLY A 77 46.43 -8.64 -37.79
N ALA A 78 46.64 -9.90 -38.22
CA ALA A 78 45.68 -10.66 -39.00
C ALA A 78 44.38 -11.03 -38.26
N ASP A 79 44.40 -11.06 -36.92
CA ASP A 79 43.21 -11.31 -36.10
C ASP A 79 42.12 -10.27 -36.44
N TRP A 80 40.90 -10.75 -36.71
CA TRP A 80 39.81 -9.90 -37.20
C TRP A 80 38.59 -9.99 -36.29
N LEU A 81 38.09 -8.86 -35.80
CA LEU A 81 36.82 -8.84 -35.07
C LEU A 81 35.66 -8.69 -36.07
N LEU A 82 35.06 -9.82 -36.44
CA LEU A 82 33.87 -9.87 -37.27
C LEU A 82 32.63 -9.63 -36.39
N GLU A 83 31.92 -8.53 -36.63
CA GLU A 83 30.71 -8.16 -35.88
C GLU A 83 29.49 -8.93 -36.38
N HIS A 84 29.19 -8.84 -37.68
CA HIS A 84 28.10 -9.57 -38.31
C HIS A 84 28.28 -9.67 -39.83
N CYS A 85 27.55 -10.62 -40.43
CA CYS A 85 27.33 -10.69 -41.88
C CYS A 85 25.84 -10.60 -42.20
N ALA A 86 25.50 -10.03 -43.35
CA ALA A 86 24.17 -10.10 -43.92
C ALA A 86 24.27 -10.58 -45.36
N ILE A 87 23.45 -11.55 -45.76
CA ILE A 87 23.37 -12.03 -47.13
C ILE A 87 21.96 -11.76 -47.65
N GLU A 88 21.85 -10.98 -48.71
CA GLU A 88 20.61 -10.77 -49.45
C GLU A 88 20.65 -11.57 -50.74
N ASN A 89 19.65 -12.42 -50.96
CA ASN A 89 19.39 -13.00 -52.27
C ASN A 89 18.66 -11.94 -53.11
N LEU A 90 19.38 -11.32 -54.04
CA LEU A 90 18.86 -10.25 -54.90
C LEU A 90 17.78 -10.73 -55.87
N ASP A 91 17.73 -12.03 -56.18
CA ASP A 91 16.72 -12.61 -57.07
C ASP A 91 15.36 -12.76 -56.38
N SER A 92 15.35 -13.01 -55.06
CA SER A 92 14.12 -13.21 -54.27
C SER A 92 13.80 -12.08 -53.28
N GLY A 93 14.77 -11.20 -53.00
CA GLY A 93 14.73 -10.19 -51.93
C GLY A 93 14.88 -10.76 -50.51
N LYS A 94 15.09 -12.07 -50.35
CA LYS A 94 15.21 -12.70 -49.03
C LYS A 94 16.58 -12.40 -48.42
N SER A 95 16.59 -11.94 -47.16
CA SER A 95 17.80 -11.61 -46.42
C SER A 95 18.04 -12.55 -45.24
N TYR A 96 19.31 -12.82 -44.95
CA TYR A 96 19.79 -13.69 -43.89
C TYR A 96 20.83 -12.92 -43.08
N PHE A 97 20.70 -12.91 -41.76
CA PHE A 97 21.62 -12.17 -40.89
C PHE A 97 22.38 -13.13 -39.99
N PHE A 98 23.69 -12.91 -39.84
CA PHE A 98 24.61 -13.74 -39.08
C PHE A 98 25.28 -12.88 -38.00
N PRO A 99 24.79 -12.89 -36.75
CA PRO A 99 25.44 -12.20 -35.63
C PRO A 99 26.67 -13.00 -35.20
N ILE A 100 27.86 -12.41 -35.27
CA ILE A 100 29.12 -13.14 -35.07
C ILE A 100 29.85 -12.66 -33.83
N ASN A 101 30.11 -11.35 -33.72
CA ASN A 101 30.83 -10.70 -32.62
C ASN A 101 32.02 -11.51 -32.10
N LYS A 102 32.89 -11.96 -33.01
CA LYS A 102 33.96 -12.90 -32.71
C LYS A 102 35.26 -12.50 -33.37
N TRP A 103 36.35 -12.58 -32.59
CA TRP A 103 37.70 -12.55 -33.13
C TRP A 103 37.96 -13.84 -33.91
N ILE A 104 38.05 -13.71 -35.23
CA ILE A 104 38.55 -14.74 -36.13
C ILE A 104 40.07 -14.71 -36.03
N LYS A 105 40.65 -15.84 -35.62
CA LYS A 105 42.08 -15.94 -35.27
C LYS A 105 42.76 -17.10 -35.98
N GLY A 106 44.03 -16.91 -36.31
CA GLY A 106 44.86 -17.93 -36.96
C GLY A 106 44.26 -18.37 -38.30
N ASN A 107 44.46 -19.65 -38.65
CA ASN A 107 43.88 -20.25 -39.86
C ASN A 107 42.58 -21.04 -39.56
N SER A 108 41.91 -20.75 -38.44
CA SER A 108 40.72 -21.49 -38.04
C SER A 108 39.51 -21.07 -38.86
N GLN A 109 38.75 -22.06 -39.31
CA GLN A 109 37.48 -21.87 -39.99
C GLN A 109 36.34 -21.83 -38.96
N TYR A 110 35.46 -20.83 -39.08
CA TYR A 110 34.34 -20.66 -38.16
C TYR A 110 33.02 -20.78 -38.91
N GLU A 111 32.09 -21.51 -38.30
CA GLU A 111 30.75 -21.74 -38.82
C GLU A 111 29.72 -20.89 -38.08
N PHE A 112 28.79 -20.29 -38.82
CA PHE A 112 27.70 -19.49 -38.27
C PHE A 112 26.39 -19.76 -39.02
N GLU A 113 25.29 -19.87 -38.27
CA GLU A 113 23.93 -20.03 -38.80
C GLU A 113 23.22 -18.67 -38.81
N PRO A 114 22.29 -18.43 -39.75
CA PRO A 114 21.54 -17.19 -39.78
C PRO A 114 20.47 -17.18 -38.69
N VAL A 115 20.18 -15.98 -38.20
CA VAL A 115 19.13 -15.73 -37.21
C VAL A 115 17.97 -14.97 -37.85
N ASN A 116 16.77 -15.18 -37.31
CA ASN A 116 15.63 -14.35 -37.68
C ASN A 116 15.67 -13.02 -36.91
N LEU A 117 15.66 -11.93 -37.66
CA LEU A 117 15.64 -10.58 -37.11
C LEU A 117 14.21 -10.03 -37.07
N ILE A 118 13.87 -9.38 -35.97
CA ILE A 118 12.58 -8.70 -35.77
C ILE A 118 12.81 -7.30 -35.20
N ASN A 119 11.84 -6.41 -35.38
CA ASN A 119 11.89 -5.10 -34.74
C ASN A 119 11.43 -5.15 -33.28
N TYR A 120 12.24 -4.57 -32.40
CA TYR A 120 11.90 -4.28 -31.02
C TYR A 120 11.68 -2.77 -30.87
N ASN A 121 10.49 -2.39 -30.42
CA ASN A 121 10.14 -1.02 -30.09
C ASN A 121 10.38 -0.82 -28.60
N PHE A 122 11.25 0.13 -28.27
CA PHE A 122 11.60 0.50 -26.91
C PHE A 122 10.98 1.86 -26.55
N GLU A 123 10.46 1.96 -25.33
CA GLU A 123 10.19 3.22 -24.64
C GLU A 123 11.06 3.21 -23.37
N ILE A 124 12.12 4.03 -23.35
CA ILE A 124 13.09 4.10 -22.24
C ILE A 124 12.80 5.37 -21.45
N THR A 125 12.32 5.24 -20.21
CA THR A 125 11.98 6.37 -19.35
C THR A 125 13.03 6.57 -18.26
N THR A 126 13.66 7.74 -18.25
CA THR A 126 14.54 8.16 -17.15
C THR A 126 13.73 8.65 -15.94
N GLY A 127 14.32 8.59 -14.74
CA GLY A 127 13.69 9.13 -13.55
C GLY A 127 13.70 10.65 -13.50
N THR A 128 12.95 11.22 -12.54
CA THR A 128 12.81 12.66 -12.34
C THR A 128 13.78 13.23 -11.30
N LEU A 129 14.70 12.41 -10.76
CA LEU A 129 15.72 12.89 -9.84
C LEU A 129 16.68 13.83 -10.59
N PRO A 130 17.08 14.96 -9.98
CA PRO A 130 18.23 15.75 -10.41
C PRO A 130 19.42 14.87 -10.81
N GLY A 131 19.96 15.08 -12.02
CA GLY A 131 21.06 14.29 -12.55
C GLY A 131 20.70 12.89 -13.08
N ALA A 132 19.41 12.53 -13.16
CA ALA A 132 18.98 11.21 -13.66
C ALA A 132 19.37 10.93 -15.12
N GLY A 133 19.51 11.96 -15.95
CA GLY A 133 19.93 11.85 -17.35
C GLY A 133 21.44 11.60 -17.53
N SER A 134 21.84 11.09 -18.68
CA SER A 134 23.25 10.73 -18.99
C SER A 134 23.57 10.95 -20.47
N ASN A 135 24.82 11.30 -20.75
CA ASN A 135 25.39 11.31 -22.10
C ASN A 135 26.31 10.12 -22.37
N SER A 136 26.31 9.10 -21.51
CA SER A 136 27.06 7.85 -21.73
C SER A 136 26.28 6.90 -22.63
N ASN A 137 26.94 5.87 -23.17
CA ASN A 137 26.23 4.84 -23.93
C ASN A 137 25.41 3.96 -22.98
N LEU A 138 24.25 3.54 -23.46
CA LEU A 138 23.39 2.58 -22.78
C LEU A 138 23.36 1.30 -23.61
N PHE A 139 23.74 0.19 -22.98
CA PHE A 139 23.75 -1.12 -23.61
C PHE A 139 22.64 -1.99 -23.02
N ILE A 140 21.89 -2.65 -23.89
CA ILE A 140 20.82 -3.57 -23.51
C ILE A 140 21.09 -4.94 -24.13
N SER A 141 20.83 -6.00 -23.37
CA SER A 141 20.71 -7.38 -23.84
C SER A 141 19.31 -7.90 -23.45
N ILE A 142 18.59 -8.47 -24.41
CA ILE A 142 17.23 -8.98 -24.22
C ILE A 142 17.32 -10.48 -23.95
N ILE A 143 16.75 -10.94 -22.85
CA ILE A 143 16.70 -12.37 -22.50
C ILE A 143 15.28 -12.88 -22.74
N GLY A 144 15.13 -13.89 -23.59
CA GLY A 144 13.82 -14.46 -23.93
C GLY A 144 13.67 -15.93 -23.58
N SER A 145 12.66 -16.57 -24.16
CA SER A 145 12.36 -17.99 -23.95
C SER A 145 13.15 -18.94 -24.86
N LYS A 146 13.67 -18.45 -25.99
CA LYS A 146 14.43 -19.24 -26.96
C LYS A 146 15.94 -19.01 -26.82
N ASN A 147 16.36 -17.74 -26.78
CA ASN A 147 17.77 -17.33 -26.72
C ASN A 147 17.89 -15.96 -26.02
N TYR A 148 19.06 -15.31 -26.14
CA TYR A 148 19.35 -13.94 -25.71
C TYR A 148 20.09 -13.17 -26.81
N THR A 149 20.00 -11.84 -26.79
CA THR A 149 20.83 -10.98 -27.66
C THR A 149 22.16 -10.67 -26.99
N THR A 150 23.21 -10.42 -27.76
CA THR A 150 24.40 -9.71 -27.24
C THR A 150 24.02 -8.30 -26.78
N PHE A 151 24.90 -7.65 -26.01
CA PHE A 151 24.69 -6.24 -25.63
C PHE A 151 24.82 -5.35 -26.87
N PHE A 152 23.77 -4.60 -27.18
CA PHE A 152 23.78 -3.60 -28.24
C PHE A 152 23.64 -2.19 -27.66
N ASN A 153 24.33 -1.23 -28.27
CA ASN A 153 24.25 0.17 -27.89
C ASN A 153 22.95 0.79 -28.43
N VAL A 154 22.13 1.38 -27.56
CA VAL A 154 20.88 2.03 -27.99
C VAL A 154 21.08 3.49 -28.38
N LYS A 155 22.18 4.13 -27.96
CA LYS A 155 22.45 5.56 -28.17
C LYS A 155 22.38 6.00 -29.64
N PRO A 156 22.89 5.25 -30.63
CA PRO A 156 22.81 5.62 -32.04
C PRO A 156 21.38 5.74 -32.58
N PHE A 157 20.40 5.11 -31.92
CA PHE A 157 18.99 5.10 -32.32
C PHE A 157 18.16 6.17 -31.61
N LEU A 158 18.75 6.91 -30.68
CA LEU A 158 18.03 7.96 -29.96
C LEU A 158 17.82 9.19 -30.83
N LYS A 159 16.66 9.82 -30.68
CA LYS A 159 16.38 11.10 -31.33
C LYS A 159 17.21 12.21 -30.73
N ASN A 160 17.28 12.24 -29.39
CA ASN A 160 18.23 13.06 -28.67
C ASN A 160 19.43 12.19 -28.34
N LYS A 161 20.64 12.58 -28.78
CA LYS A 161 21.84 11.78 -28.58
C LYS A 161 22.14 11.52 -27.10
N ASP A 162 21.51 12.24 -26.18
CA ASP A 162 21.65 12.06 -24.74
C ASP A 162 20.32 11.72 -24.05
N PHE A 163 20.40 11.00 -22.94
CA PHE A 163 19.25 10.73 -22.07
C PHE A 163 18.96 11.94 -21.19
N ILE A 164 17.78 12.54 -21.34
CA ILE A 164 17.34 13.68 -20.52
C ILE A 164 16.60 13.19 -19.27
N THR A 165 16.83 13.81 -18.13
CA THR A 165 16.08 13.60 -16.87
C THR A 165 14.56 13.74 -17.08
N GLY A 166 13.80 12.76 -16.60
CA GLY A 166 12.33 12.73 -16.64
C GLY A 166 11.72 12.52 -18.04
N HIS A 167 12.53 12.24 -19.06
CA HIS A 167 12.09 12.08 -20.43
C HIS A 167 11.89 10.61 -20.80
N THR A 168 11.12 10.36 -21.87
CA THR A 168 10.98 9.03 -22.47
C THR A 168 11.47 9.06 -23.91
N GLU A 169 12.48 8.26 -24.20
CA GLU A 169 12.99 8.05 -25.55
C GLU A 169 12.26 6.86 -26.18
N ILE A 170 11.85 7.01 -27.44
CA ILE A 170 11.19 5.97 -28.22
C ILE A 170 12.09 5.63 -29.41
N LEU A 171 12.41 4.36 -29.56
CA LEU A 171 13.32 3.89 -30.61
C LEU A 171 12.95 2.47 -31.06
N THR A 172 13.35 2.14 -32.29
CA THR A 172 13.16 0.81 -32.87
C THR A 172 14.52 0.23 -33.22
N ILE A 173 14.81 -0.98 -32.73
CA ILE A 173 16.06 -1.70 -33.01
C ILE A 173 15.70 -3.06 -33.57
N GLN A 174 16.35 -3.43 -34.68
CA GLN A 174 16.26 -4.76 -35.25
C GLN A 174 17.26 -5.69 -34.56
N ASN A 175 16.80 -6.83 -34.05
CA ASN A 175 17.66 -7.82 -33.39
C ASN A 175 17.04 -9.24 -33.45
N GLU A 176 17.76 -10.25 -32.96
CA GLU A 176 17.34 -11.66 -32.93
C GLU A 176 15.97 -11.85 -32.24
N ASP A 177 15.09 -12.71 -32.77
CA ASP A 177 13.86 -13.13 -32.05
C ASP A 177 14.19 -14.03 -30.86
N VAL A 178 14.21 -13.44 -29.67
CA VAL A 178 14.48 -14.18 -28.41
C VAL A 178 13.28 -15.03 -27.95
N GLY A 179 12.17 -15.02 -28.67
CA GLY A 179 10.91 -15.62 -28.22
C GLY A 179 10.20 -14.72 -27.20
N ASN A 180 9.61 -15.29 -26.15
CA ASN A 180 8.89 -14.52 -25.13
C ASN A 180 9.90 -13.78 -24.23
N ILE A 181 9.87 -12.44 -24.21
CA ILE A 181 10.81 -11.60 -23.44
C ILE A 181 10.61 -11.85 -21.94
N LYS A 182 11.68 -12.14 -21.19
CA LYS A 182 11.62 -12.41 -19.74
C LYS A 182 12.37 -11.36 -18.92
N GLU A 183 13.54 -10.95 -19.37
CA GLU A 183 14.46 -10.12 -18.60
C GLU A 183 15.25 -9.20 -19.54
N LEU A 184 15.69 -8.06 -19.02
CA LEU A 184 16.65 -7.19 -19.68
C LEU A 184 17.92 -7.07 -18.83
N LYS A 185 19.08 -7.22 -19.46
CA LYS A 185 20.36 -6.84 -18.87
C LYS A 185 20.74 -5.47 -19.40
N ILE A 186 21.07 -4.55 -18.51
CA ILE A 186 21.28 -3.13 -18.80
C ILE A 186 22.59 -2.70 -18.17
N ARG A 187 23.43 -1.97 -18.92
CA ARG A 187 24.64 -1.35 -18.38
C ARG A 187 24.94 -0.04 -19.09
N THR A 188 25.62 0.87 -18.41
CA THR A 188 26.22 2.06 -19.01
C THR A 188 27.73 1.90 -19.11
N ASP A 189 28.37 2.69 -19.98
CA ASP A 189 29.82 2.88 -19.95
C ASP A 189 30.19 4.19 -19.26
N SER A 190 31.49 4.46 -19.16
CA SER A 190 32.05 5.70 -18.62
C SER A 190 32.40 6.72 -19.70
N SER A 191 31.79 6.65 -20.89
CA SER A 191 32.19 7.51 -22.02
C SER A 191 31.73 8.96 -21.86
N GLY A 192 30.71 9.21 -21.03
CA GLY A 192 30.10 10.51 -20.80
C GLY A 192 30.54 11.20 -19.50
N PHE A 193 30.23 12.50 -19.38
CA PHE A 193 30.56 13.31 -18.20
C PHE A 193 29.66 12.99 -17.00
N ASN A 194 28.42 12.54 -17.25
CA ASN A 194 27.56 11.94 -16.23
C ASN A 194 27.32 10.47 -16.59
N SER A 195 28.03 9.56 -15.95
CA SER A 195 28.08 8.15 -16.34
C SER A 195 27.03 7.27 -15.63
N ASN A 196 26.43 7.78 -14.56
CA ASN A 196 25.27 7.16 -13.93
C ASN A 196 23.99 7.58 -14.66
N LEU A 197 23.09 6.63 -14.89
CA LEU A 197 21.78 6.87 -15.50
C LEU A 197 20.69 6.34 -14.58
N PHE A 198 19.77 7.18 -14.13
CA PHE A 198 18.62 6.70 -13.34
C PHE A 198 17.47 6.33 -14.28
N LEU A 199 17.12 5.04 -14.33
CA LEU A 199 16.00 4.56 -15.12
C LEU A 199 14.76 4.37 -14.24
N ALA A 200 13.63 4.94 -14.65
CA ALA A 200 12.35 4.65 -14.03
C ALA A 200 11.79 3.32 -14.55
N ARG A 201 11.84 3.12 -15.87
CA ARG A 201 11.36 1.91 -16.54
C ARG A 201 11.87 1.79 -17.96
N VAL A 202 11.84 0.57 -18.48
CA VAL A 202 11.97 0.26 -19.91
C VAL A 202 10.74 -0.51 -20.34
N LYS A 203 10.07 -0.07 -21.40
CA LYS A 203 9.00 -0.84 -22.04
C LYS A 203 9.50 -1.31 -23.40
N ILE A 204 9.28 -2.59 -23.70
CA ILE A 204 9.74 -3.23 -24.93
C ILE A 204 8.58 -3.99 -25.57
N LYS A 205 8.45 -3.88 -26.88
CA LYS A 205 7.39 -4.53 -27.66
C LYS A 205 7.97 -5.08 -28.96
N LYS A 206 7.77 -6.37 -29.22
CA LYS A 206 8.12 -6.96 -30.52
C LYS A 206 7.15 -6.47 -31.60
N GLU A 207 7.58 -6.41 -32.85
CA GLU A 207 6.75 -5.95 -33.97
C GLU A 207 5.41 -6.70 -34.10
N ASN A 208 5.40 -7.99 -33.76
CA ASN A 208 4.22 -8.84 -33.83
C ASN A 208 3.35 -8.82 -32.55
N GLU A 209 3.69 -7.98 -31.57
CA GLU A 209 2.96 -7.87 -30.30
C GLU A 209 2.10 -6.59 -30.26
N LEU A 210 0.86 -6.74 -29.80
CA LEU A 210 -0.05 -5.60 -29.60
C LEU A 210 0.33 -4.78 -28.36
N VAL A 211 0.81 -5.44 -27.30
CA VAL A 211 1.09 -4.84 -26.00
C VAL A 211 2.55 -5.10 -25.63
N GLY A 212 3.27 -4.03 -25.27
CA GLY A 212 4.65 -4.11 -24.79
C GLY A 212 4.73 -4.52 -23.32
N LYS A 213 5.85 -5.15 -22.94
CA LYS A 213 6.18 -5.47 -21.55
C LYS A 213 6.90 -4.31 -20.91
N THR A 214 6.46 -3.93 -19.70
CA THR A 214 7.08 -2.86 -18.91
C THR A 214 7.94 -3.46 -17.82
N PHE A 215 9.18 -3.03 -17.76
CA PHE A 215 10.18 -3.39 -16.75
C PHE A 215 10.37 -2.18 -15.82
N PRO A 216 9.76 -2.15 -14.62
CA PRO A 216 10.01 -1.10 -13.64
C PRO A 216 11.42 -1.26 -13.05
N ILE A 217 12.12 -0.14 -12.86
CA ILE A 217 13.53 -0.11 -12.42
C ILE A 217 13.67 0.76 -11.17
N PHE A 218 13.42 2.07 -11.30
CA PHE A 218 13.61 3.08 -10.23
C PHE A 218 14.97 2.97 -9.51
N ASP A 219 16.05 2.88 -10.31
CA ASP A 219 17.41 2.71 -9.79
C ASP A 219 18.46 3.36 -10.70
N TRP A 220 19.63 3.64 -10.13
CA TRP A 220 20.82 4.12 -10.83
C TRP A 220 21.55 2.97 -11.51
N ILE A 221 21.60 3.01 -12.84
CA ILE A 221 22.49 2.19 -13.65
C ILE A 221 23.88 2.81 -13.58
N LYS A 222 24.79 2.12 -12.88
CA LYS A 222 26.17 2.56 -12.67
C LYS A 222 27.08 1.99 -13.78
N PRO A 223 28.13 2.73 -14.20
CA PRO A 223 29.09 2.25 -15.18
C PRO A 223 29.70 0.91 -14.76
N ASP A 224 29.97 0.07 -15.76
CA ASP A 224 30.64 -1.22 -15.59
C ASP A 224 29.90 -2.21 -14.67
N GLN A 225 28.63 -1.91 -14.32
CA GLN A 225 27.74 -2.80 -13.59
C GLN A 225 26.58 -3.21 -14.49
N THR A 226 26.25 -4.51 -14.48
CA THR A 226 25.07 -5.02 -15.18
C THR A 226 23.89 -5.03 -14.24
N TYR A 227 22.90 -4.18 -14.50
CA TYR A 227 21.60 -4.22 -13.88
C TYR A 227 20.71 -5.25 -14.56
N THR A 228 19.95 -6.00 -13.77
CA THR A 228 19.05 -7.03 -14.27
C THR A 228 17.60 -6.64 -14.00
N ALA A 229 16.88 -6.21 -15.04
CA ALA A 229 15.48 -5.79 -14.94
C ALA A 229 14.54 -6.97 -15.24
N ASN A 230 13.67 -7.27 -14.28
CA ASN A 230 12.72 -8.39 -14.35
C ASN A 230 11.31 -7.89 -14.66
N PHE A 231 10.62 -8.54 -15.61
CA PHE A 231 9.27 -8.12 -16.01
C PHE A 231 8.22 -8.36 -14.92
N ASN A 232 8.48 -9.30 -14.02
CA ASN A 232 7.63 -9.64 -12.87
C ASN A 232 7.86 -8.74 -11.65
N ASN A 233 8.77 -7.76 -11.75
CA ASN A 233 8.95 -6.81 -10.67
C ASN A 233 7.69 -5.95 -10.51
N VAL A 234 7.40 -5.60 -9.27
CA VAL A 234 6.28 -4.78 -8.85
C VAL A 234 6.83 -3.43 -8.38
N GLU A 235 6.13 -2.35 -8.76
CA GLU A 235 6.40 -1.01 -8.25
C GLU A 235 5.81 -0.85 -6.85
N TYR A 236 6.63 -0.37 -5.92
CA TYR A 236 6.18 0.05 -4.60
C TYR A 236 6.46 1.53 -4.40
N SER A 237 5.46 2.26 -3.89
CA SER A 237 5.68 3.61 -3.37
C SER A 237 5.82 3.57 -1.85
N ILE A 238 6.76 4.34 -1.33
CA ILE A 238 7.10 4.41 0.09
C ILE A 238 6.93 5.86 0.53
N GLN A 239 6.20 6.09 1.61
CA GLN A 239 6.11 7.38 2.27
C GLN A 239 6.69 7.26 3.67
N ILE A 240 7.59 8.16 4.03
CA ILE A 240 8.20 8.21 5.35
C ILE A 240 7.88 9.58 5.95
N SER A 241 7.28 9.58 7.15
CA SER A 241 6.96 10.80 7.88
C SER A 241 7.90 10.98 9.07
N THR A 242 8.57 12.13 9.11
CA THR A 242 9.38 12.56 10.25
C THR A 242 8.53 13.40 11.22
N GLY A 243 8.79 13.27 12.52
CA GLY A 243 8.16 14.05 13.59
C GLY A 243 8.38 15.55 13.46
N ASP A 244 7.37 16.34 13.84
CA ASP A 244 7.49 17.80 14.00
C ASP A 244 7.83 18.12 15.45
N VAL A 245 9.04 17.69 15.86
CA VAL A 245 9.61 17.93 17.19
C VAL A 245 10.96 18.62 17.03
N LEU A 246 11.40 19.34 18.06
CA LEU A 246 12.71 20.00 18.06
C LEU A 246 13.80 18.97 17.77
N GLU A 247 14.65 19.24 16.76
CA GLU A 247 15.72 18.35 16.30
C GLU A 247 15.25 16.98 15.80
N GLY A 248 13.97 16.83 15.42
CA GLY A 248 13.40 15.54 15.00
C GLY A 248 13.87 15.01 13.64
N GLY A 249 14.63 15.80 12.87
CA GLY A 249 15.14 15.41 11.55
C GLY A 249 16.53 14.77 11.61
N THR A 250 16.99 14.18 10.51
CA THR A 250 18.33 13.56 10.43
C THR A 250 19.01 13.80 9.08
N ASP A 251 20.33 14.03 9.11
CA ASP A 251 21.19 14.07 7.93
C ASP A 251 21.91 12.72 7.68
N ALA A 252 21.62 11.71 8.49
CA ALA A 252 22.21 10.38 8.33
C ALA A 252 21.69 9.67 7.06
N ASN A 253 22.45 8.69 6.56
CA ASN A 253 22.00 7.87 5.46
C ASN A 253 21.05 6.79 5.97
N VAL A 254 19.79 6.87 5.57
CA VAL A 254 18.73 5.94 5.96
C VAL A 254 18.63 4.82 4.94
N SER A 255 18.55 3.60 5.44
CA SER A 255 18.37 2.39 4.64
C SER A 255 17.27 1.51 5.22
N MET A 256 16.63 0.72 4.37
CA MET A 256 15.56 -0.18 4.81
C MET A 256 15.51 -1.49 4.02
N ILE A 257 14.88 -2.51 4.61
CA ILE A 257 14.45 -3.74 3.96
C ILE A 257 12.96 -3.91 4.21
N ILE A 258 12.20 -4.21 3.14
CA ILE A 258 10.77 -4.48 3.20
C ILE A 258 10.56 -5.99 3.17
N HIS A 259 9.76 -6.51 4.11
CA HIS A 259 9.39 -7.91 4.22
C HIS A 259 7.89 -8.10 3.96
N GLY A 260 7.57 -9.11 3.17
CA GLY A 260 6.20 -9.56 2.94
C GLY A 260 6.06 -11.07 2.87
N THR A 261 4.85 -11.55 2.61
CA THR A 261 4.53 -12.99 2.62
C THR A 261 5.25 -13.81 1.56
N LYS A 262 5.76 -13.19 0.49
CA LYS A 262 6.51 -13.87 -0.59
C LYS A 262 8.03 -13.65 -0.52
N GLY A 263 8.53 -13.00 0.53
CA GLY A 263 9.96 -12.77 0.74
C GLY A 263 10.30 -11.34 1.17
N LYS A 264 11.51 -10.89 0.87
CA LYS A 264 12.00 -9.55 1.22
C LYS A 264 12.67 -8.85 0.03
N SER A 265 12.69 -7.53 0.05
CA SER A 265 13.50 -6.71 -0.86
C SER A 265 15.00 -6.87 -0.57
N ASP A 266 15.81 -6.37 -1.50
CA ASP A 266 17.21 -6.03 -1.21
C ASP A 266 17.28 -4.77 -0.32
N ILE A 267 18.49 -4.37 0.06
CA ILE A 267 18.72 -3.15 0.85
C ILE A 267 18.37 -1.94 -0.01
N ILE A 268 17.40 -1.15 0.45
CA ILE A 268 16.98 0.10 -0.18
C ILE A 268 17.73 1.23 0.50
N LYS A 269 18.63 1.89 -0.23
CA LYS A 269 19.36 3.07 0.25
C LYS A 269 18.55 4.32 -0.11
N LEU A 270 17.77 4.83 0.83
CA LEU A 270 16.75 5.84 0.54
C LEU A 270 17.35 7.18 0.09
N ASN A 271 18.50 7.56 0.64
CA ASN A 271 19.21 8.78 0.24
C ASN A 271 19.69 8.75 -1.22
N GLU A 272 19.85 7.57 -1.85
CA GLU A 272 20.16 7.46 -3.30
C GLU A 272 18.92 7.71 -4.19
N LEU A 273 17.70 7.68 -3.60
CA LEU A 273 16.41 7.74 -4.30
C LEU A 273 15.66 9.06 -4.12
N ILE A 274 16.32 10.07 -3.56
CA ILE A 274 15.78 11.41 -3.34
C ILE A 274 16.90 12.44 -3.49
N ALA A 275 16.59 13.62 -4.03
CA ALA A 275 17.61 14.61 -4.34
C ALA A 275 17.64 15.85 -3.43
N ARG A 276 16.65 15.98 -2.55
CA ARG A 276 16.63 17.03 -1.53
C ARG A 276 17.20 16.49 -0.22
N ASN A 277 17.48 17.39 0.72
CA ASN A 277 17.68 16.95 2.09
C ASN A 277 16.39 16.28 2.58
N ALA A 278 16.52 15.01 2.95
CA ALA A 278 15.43 14.11 3.26
C ALA A 278 15.34 13.95 4.76
N PHE A 279 14.21 13.47 5.26
CA PHE A 279 13.98 13.16 6.67
C PHE A 279 14.01 14.37 7.60
N GLU A 280 13.76 15.56 7.07
CA GLU A 280 13.63 16.81 7.82
C GLU A 280 12.42 16.81 8.77
N ALA A 281 12.55 17.50 9.91
CA ALA A 281 11.47 17.63 10.90
C ALA A 281 10.15 18.11 10.26
N GLY A 282 9.06 17.41 10.57
CA GLY A 282 7.71 17.68 10.04
C GLY A 282 7.51 17.40 8.54
N LYS A 283 8.49 16.82 7.83
CA LYS A 283 8.35 16.50 6.40
C LYS A 283 7.88 15.06 6.14
N ILE A 284 7.41 14.87 4.90
CA ILE A 284 7.07 13.56 4.34
C ILE A 284 7.88 13.36 3.07
N ASP A 285 8.69 12.31 3.07
CA ASP A 285 9.54 11.90 1.95
C ASP A 285 8.88 10.77 1.17
N HIS A 286 9.03 10.79 -0.15
CA HIS A 286 8.40 9.85 -1.07
C HIS A 286 9.45 9.16 -1.91
N PHE A 287 9.39 7.83 -1.96
CA PHE A 287 10.32 6.99 -2.70
C PHE A 287 9.55 6.02 -3.59
N LYS A 288 10.19 5.60 -4.67
CA LYS A 288 9.71 4.52 -5.54
C LYS A 288 10.81 3.50 -5.71
N ILE A 289 10.43 2.23 -5.67
CA ILE A 289 11.32 1.10 -5.93
C ILE A 289 10.62 0.10 -6.85
N ALA A 290 11.41 -0.68 -7.57
CA ALA A 290 10.95 -1.88 -8.23
C ALA A 290 11.69 -3.10 -7.66
N THR A 291 10.94 -4.11 -7.22
CA THR A 291 11.52 -5.38 -6.75
C THR A 291 10.55 -6.52 -7.03
N LYS A 292 10.95 -7.76 -6.77
CA LYS A 292 10.07 -8.92 -6.90
C LYS A 292 8.77 -8.72 -6.10
N ASP A 293 7.68 -9.37 -6.52
CA ASP A 293 6.45 -9.35 -5.74
C ASP A 293 6.68 -9.89 -4.32
N LEU A 294 6.55 -9.02 -3.32
CA LEU A 294 6.74 -9.33 -1.91
C LEU A 294 5.46 -9.89 -1.26
N GLY A 295 4.34 -9.90 -1.99
CA GLY A 295 3.04 -10.28 -1.46
C GLY A 295 2.51 -9.24 -0.48
N GLU A 296 1.90 -9.72 0.60
CA GLU A 296 1.38 -8.85 1.66
C GLU A 296 2.54 -8.38 2.55
N ILE A 297 2.80 -7.07 2.56
CA ILE A 297 3.86 -6.47 3.37
C ILE A 297 3.47 -6.60 4.85
N ASN A 298 4.40 -7.07 5.68
CA ASN A 298 4.13 -7.36 7.09
C ASN A 298 5.21 -6.86 8.06
N LYS A 299 6.38 -6.45 7.55
CA LYS A 299 7.50 -6.02 8.39
C LYS A 299 8.47 -5.13 7.61
N ILE A 300 9.11 -4.19 8.30
CA ILE A 300 10.17 -3.33 7.80
C ILE A 300 11.33 -3.38 8.78
N ASN A 301 12.55 -3.54 8.28
CA ASN A 301 13.76 -3.22 9.03
C ASN A 301 14.28 -1.89 8.50
N ILE A 302 14.45 -0.88 9.36
CA ILE A 302 14.93 0.45 8.98
C ILE A 302 16.03 0.90 9.93
N TRP A 303 17.07 1.52 9.37
CA TRP A 303 18.22 1.99 10.12
C TRP A 303 18.87 3.22 9.48
N HIS A 304 19.73 3.90 10.22
CA HIS A 304 20.60 4.96 9.72
C HIS A 304 22.08 4.67 10.01
N ASP A 305 23.00 5.35 9.32
CA ASP A 305 24.44 5.07 9.38
C ASP A 305 25.23 5.87 10.43
N GLU A 306 24.56 6.71 11.21
CA GLU A 306 25.09 7.32 12.44
C GLU A 306 26.36 8.18 12.29
N LYS A 307 26.67 8.68 11.08
CA LYS A 307 27.96 9.33 10.80
C LYS A 307 28.03 10.81 11.16
N TRP A 308 26.93 11.44 11.58
CA TRP A 308 26.83 12.89 11.75
C TRP A 308 26.41 13.28 13.18
N PHE A 309 26.81 14.47 13.64
CA PHE A 309 26.37 15.02 14.92
C PHE A 309 24.87 15.31 14.88
N GLY A 310 24.09 14.79 15.84
CA GLY A 310 22.62 14.92 15.84
C GLY A 310 21.94 13.90 14.91
N ASP A 311 22.44 12.67 14.87
CA ASP A 311 21.92 11.57 14.04
C ASP A 311 20.57 11.00 14.53
N GLY A 312 20.14 11.37 15.74
CA GLY A 312 18.84 11.03 16.29
C GLY A 312 17.71 11.43 15.34
N TRP A 313 16.84 10.48 15.01
CA TRP A 313 15.75 10.70 14.06
C TRP A 313 14.40 10.38 14.69
N PHE A 314 13.49 11.35 14.75
CA PHE A 314 12.13 11.08 15.20
C PHE A 314 11.27 10.57 14.04
N LEU A 315 11.14 9.25 13.92
CA LEU A 315 10.30 8.63 12.89
C LEU A 315 8.85 8.53 13.39
N ASN A 316 7.91 9.19 12.70
CA ASN A 316 6.48 9.01 12.96
C ASN A 316 6.01 7.65 12.44
N LYS A 317 6.12 7.46 11.12
CA LYS A 317 5.58 6.27 10.44
C LYS A 317 6.12 6.08 9.04
N ILE A 318 5.97 4.85 8.53
CA ILE A 318 6.22 4.46 7.14
C ILE A 318 4.93 3.89 6.54
N ILE A 319 4.63 4.26 5.29
CA ILE A 319 3.56 3.65 4.48
C ILE A 319 4.19 3.05 3.23
N VAL A 320 3.94 1.76 2.98
CA VAL A 320 4.37 1.06 1.77
C VAL A 320 3.13 0.68 0.97
N LYS A 321 3.08 1.08 -0.29
CA LYS A 321 1.98 0.79 -1.21
C LYS A 321 2.46 -0.07 -2.37
N ASN A 322 1.76 -1.16 -2.63
CA ASN A 322 1.93 -1.91 -3.87
C ASN A 322 1.14 -1.19 -4.98
N GLU A 323 1.82 -0.69 -6.03
CA GLU A 323 1.17 0.12 -7.05
C GLU A 323 0.28 -0.68 -8.01
N SER A 324 0.44 -2.00 -8.07
CA SER A 324 -0.44 -2.86 -8.87
C SER A 324 -1.76 -3.14 -8.16
N THR A 325 -1.71 -3.49 -6.87
CA THR A 325 -2.91 -3.84 -6.08
C THR A 325 -3.54 -2.65 -5.35
N LYS A 326 -2.81 -1.54 -5.26
CA LYS A 326 -3.14 -0.33 -4.48
C LYS A 326 -3.28 -0.57 -2.96
N ILE A 327 -2.90 -1.74 -2.46
CA ILE A 327 -2.91 -2.07 -1.03
C ILE A 327 -1.75 -1.33 -0.34
N GLU A 328 -2.07 -0.72 0.81
CA GLU A 328 -1.14 0.02 1.66
C GLU A 328 -0.90 -0.72 2.98
N ALA A 329 0.35 -0.72 3.44
CA ALA A 329 0.77 -1.22 4.74
C ALA A 329 1.38 -0.06 5.54
N GLU A 330 0.86 0.18 6.75
CA GLU A 330 1.29 1.25 7.64
C GLU A 330 2.09 0.70 8.82
N PHE A 331 3.19 1.39 9.15
CA PHE A 331 4.17 1.04 10.17
C PHE A 331 4.44 2.28 11.03
N PRO A 332 3.62 2.54 12.06
CA PRO A 332 3.86 3.63 12.98
C PRO A 332 4.96 3.28 13.98
N TYR A 333 5.71 4.30 14.40
CA TYR A 333 6.77 4.20 15.40
C TYR A 333 6.68 5.33 16.43
N TYR A 334 6.54 6.59 15.98
CA TYR A 334 6.38 7.79 16.81
C TYR A 334 7.42 7.91 17.94
N SER A 335 8.67 7.58 17.64
CA SER A 335 9.75 7.59 18.62
C SER A 335 11.10 7.89 17.95
N TRP A 336 12.12 8.10 18.77
CA TRP A 336 13.49 8.38 18.33
C TRP A 336 14.21 7.10 17.89
N LEU A 337 14.94 7.19 16.78
CA LEU A 337 16.01 6.29 16.40
C LEU A 337 17.33 6.95 16.81
N ASP A 338 17.66 6.89 18.10
CA ASP A 338 18.81 7.59 18.69
C ASP A 338 19.51 6.72 19.74
N LYS A 339 20.84 6.60 19.60
CA LYS A 339 21.69 5.79 20.49
C LYS A 339 21.67 6.26 21.94
N SER A 340 21.44 7.55 22.18
CA SER A 340 21.37 8.14 23.51
C SER A 340 20.15 7.67 24.31
N GLU A 341 19.09 7.21 23.61
CA GLU A 341 17.94 6.55 24.22
C GLU A 341 18.21 5.05 24.49
N ASN A 342 18.80 4.33 23.51
CA ASN A 342 19.20 2.92 23.62
C ASN A 342 20.19 2.54 22.49
N PRO A 343 21.32 1.84 22.74
CA PRO A 343 22.27 1.44 21.70
C PRO A 343 21.72 0.58 20.54
N GLN A 344 20.55 -0.05 20.70
CA GLN A 344 19.88 -0.84 19.66
C GLN A 344 18.84 -0.04 18.84
N SER A 345 18.59 1.24 19.15
CA SER A 345 17.51 2.04 18.57
C SER A 345 17.78 2.60 17.17
N THR A 346 19.00 2.50 16.65
CA THR A 346 19.36 3.00 15.31
C THR A 346 19.05 2.01 14.20
N ASN A 347 18.74 0.77 14.55
CA ASN A 347 18.24 -0.27 13.65
C ASN A 347 17.05 -0.96 14.28
N ILE A 348 15.86 -0.62 13.79
CA ILE A 348 14.61 -1.10 14.35
C ILE A 348 13.87 -2.00 13.38
N GLU A 349 13.16 -2.95 13.96
CA GLU A 349 12.17 -3.74 13.25
C GLU A 349 10.78 -3.17 13.54
N LEU A 350 10.11 -2.72 12.50
CA LEU A 350 8.72 -2.32 12.54
C LEU A 350 7.87 -3.47 12.01
N THR A 351 7.04 -4.05 12.87
CA THR A 351 5.97 -4.91 12.39
C THR A 351 4.87 -4.04 11.80
N ARG A 352 4.26 -4.51 10.70
CA ARG A 352 3.06 -3.87 10.16
C ARG A 352 2.09 -3.75 11.30
N MET A 353 1.54 -2.54 11.49
CA MET A 353 0.50 -2.40 12.48
C MET A 353 -0.57 -3.43 12.12
N PRO A 354 -0.84 -4.43 12.97
CA PRO A 354 -1.88 -5.38 12.66
C PRO A 354 -3.11 -4.51 12.48
N VAL A 355 -3.72 -4.54 11.30
CA VAL A 355 -5.07 -4.02 11.16
C VAL A 355 -5.92 -5.03 11.90
N GLN A 356 -5.82 -5.08 13.24
CA GLN A 356 -6.91 -5.55 14.05
C GLN A 356 -8.01 -4.58 13.67
N PRO A 357 -9.07 -5.05 12.99
CA PRO A 357 -10.12 -4.17 12.60
C PRO A 357 -10.60 -3.43 13.87
N ARG A 358 -10.90 -2.13 13.74
CA ARG A 358 -11.30 -1.28 14.87
C ARG A 358 -12.45 -1.99 15.60
N PRO A 359 -12.32 -2.27 16.91
CA PRO A 359 -13.43 -2.80 17.70
C PRO A 359 -14.61 -1.86 17.59
N PHE A 360 -15.74 -2.40 17.14
CA PHE A 360 -16.92 -1.65 16.79
C PHE A 360 -18.13 -2.13 17.59
N TYR A 361 -18.94 -1.19 18.04
CA TYR A 361 -20.15 -1.44 18.81
C TYR A 361 -21.36 -1.27 17.89
N SER A 362 -21.96 -2.39 17.50
CA SER A 362 -23.33 -2.40 16.97
C SER A 362 -24.25 -2.27 18.17
N ILE A 363 -24.94 -1.14 18.30
CA ILE A 363 -25.76 -0.82 19.46
C ILE A 363 -27.24 -0.89 19.03
N ALA A 364 -27.96 -1.90 19.52
CA ALA A 364 -29.39 -2.02 19.26
C ALA A 364 -30.18 -1.00 20.11
N HIS A 365 -31.07 -0.24 19.48
CA HIS A 365 -31.77 0.90 20.08
C HIS A 365 -33.06 0.51 20.81
N MET A 366 -33.32 1.15 21.95
CA MET A 366 -34.59 1.16 22.67
C MET A 366 -35.07 -0.24 23.12
N LEU A 367 -34.17 -1.06 23.66
CA LEU A 367 -34.47 -2.44 24.09
C LEU A 367 -35.00 -2.48 25.53
N ASN A 368 -36.21 -1.95 25.73
CA ASN A 368 -36.83 -1.76 27.04
C ASN A 368 -37.44 -3.02 27.68
N THR A 369 -37.32 -4.19 27.02
CA THR A 369 -37.77 -5.48 27.57
C THR A 369 -36.71 -6.57 27.37
N PRO A 370 -36.60 -7.56 28.27
CA PRO A 370 -35.69 -8.68 28.09
C PRO A 370 -35.91 -9.44 26.76
N ALA A 371 -37.15 -9.53 26.28
CA ALA A 371 -37.47 -10.19 25.02
C ALA A 371 -36.82 -9.48 23.81
N TYR A 372 -36.87 -8.14 23.79
CA TYR A 372 -36.22 -7.37 22.72
C TYR A 372 -34.69 -7.43 22.82
N VAL A 373 -34.14 -7.49 24.03
CA VAL A 373 -32.70 -7.71 24.24
C VAL A 373 -32.28 -9.05 23.63
N GLU A 374 -32.97 -10.11 23.99
CA GLU A 374 -32.70 -11.46 23.49
C GLU A 374 -32.78 -11.53 21.96
N GLU A 375 -33.86 -10.99 21.37
CA GLU A 375 -34.04 -10.91 19.91
C GLU A 375 -32.85 -10.21 19.21
N ALA A 376 -32.44 -9.04 19.71
CA ALA A 376 -31.35 -8.29 19.10
C ALA A 376 -29.98 -8.97 19.25
N LEU A 377 -29.74 -9.66 20.37
CA LEU A 377 -28.51 -10.43 20.60
C LEU A 377 -28.44 -11.67 19.70
N GLU A 378 -29.57 -12.33 19.46
CA GLU A 378 -29.67 -13.44 18.49
C GLU A 378 -29.38 -12.98 17.06
N MET A 379 -29.74 -11.74 16.70
CA MET A 379 -29.35 -11.11 15.43
C MET A 379 -27.85 -10.84 15.32
N GLY A 380 -27.09 -10.93 16.42
CA GLY A 380 -25.63 -10.83 16.43
C GLY A 380 -25.07 -9.46 16.81
N THR A 381 -25.90 -8.55 17.33
CA THR A 381 -25.41 -7.30 17.92
C THR A 381 -24.53 -7.58 19.15
N ASN A 382 -23.58 -6.68 19.45
CA ASN A 382 -22.67 -6.83 20.60
C ASN A 382 -22.89 -5.78 21.69
N ALA A 383 -23.80 -4.84 21.48
CA ALA A 383 -24.21 -3.85 22.47
C ALA A 383 -25.68 -3.47 22.28
N PHE A 384 -26.28 -2.89 23.32
CA PHE A 384 -27.61 -2.31 23.23
C PHE A 384 -27.77 -1.10 24.14
N GLU A 385 -28.78 -0.31 23.84
CA GLU A 385 -29.25 0.83 24.60
C GLU A 385 -30.69 0.57 25.07
N PHE A 386 -31.00 1.01 26.29
CA PHE A 386 -32.37 1.03 26.81
C PHE A 386 -32.59 2.25 27.69
N ASP A 387 -33.84 2.67 27.79
CA ASP A 387 -34.23 3.89 28.46
C ASP A 387 -34.46 3.65 29.95
N VAL A 388 -33.81 4.42 30.81
CA VAL A 388 -34.10 4.44 32.24
C VAL A 388 -34.99 5.63 32.56
N MET A 389 -36.23 5.37 32.95
CA MET A 389 -37.21 6.39 33.34
C MET A 389 -37.32 6.47 34.87
N PRO A 390 -36.80 7.52 35.52
CA PRO A 390 -37.05 7.77 36.93
C PRO A 390 -38.45 8.33 37.15
N LYS A 391 -39.17 7.77 38.10
CA LYS A 391 -40.45 8.27 38.58
C LYS A 391 -40.34 8.57 40.06
N LEU A 392 -40.55 9.83 40.43
CA LEU A 392 -40.61 10.23 41.83
C LEU A 392 -41.90 9.65 42.45
N VAL A 393 -41.77 8.70 43.37
CA VAL A 393 -42.93 8.03 44.01
C VAL A 393 -43.32 8.69 45.33
N ASP A 394 -42.37 9.34 46.00
CA ASP A 394 -42.62 10.20 47.16
C ASP A 394 -41.55 11.31 47.24
N LYS A 395 -41.53 12.11 48.33
CA LYS A 395 -40.59 13.24 48.48
C LYS A 395 -39.11 12.83 48.36
N ASN A 396 -38.76 11.58 48.62
CA ASN A 396 -37.40 11.10 48.75
C ASN A 396 -37.08 9.84 47.93
N ASN A 397 -38.04 9.17 47.31
CA ASN A 397 -37.78 7.92 46.62
C ASN A 397 -38.13 7.98 45.13
N PHE A 398 -37.25 7.40 44.33
CA PHE A 398 -37.44 7.16 42.91
C PHE A 398 -37.72 5.68 42.66
N HIS A 399 -38.73 5.43 41.86
CA HIS A 399 -38.93 4.19 41.14
C HIS A 399 -38.29 4.30 39.75
N PHE A 400 -37.79 3.20 39.20
CA PHE A 400 -37.16 3.20 37.88
C PHE A 400 -37.77 2.11 37.00
N ASP A 401 -38.18 2.50 35.80
CA ASP A 401 -38.62 1.57 34.74
C ASP A 401 -37.62 1.62 33.58
N ALA A 402 -37.40 0.49 32.92
CA ALA A 402 -36.91 0.44 31.55
C ALA A 402 -38.06 0.85 30.62
N PHE A 403 -38.09 2.12 30.19
CA PHE A 403 -39.22 2.71 29.49
C PHE A 403 -38.86 4.03 28.79
N HIS A 404 -39.17 4.12 27.49
CA HIS A 404 -38.91 5.33 26.71
C HIS A 404 -39.94 6.45 26.98
N GLY A 405 -41.23 6.12 26.95
CA GLY A 405 -42.32 7.10 26.90
C GLY A 405 -43.02 7.14 25.54
N PHE A 406 -44.34 7.36 25.54
CA PHE A 406 -45.15 7.46 24.32
C PHE A 406 -44.73 8.67 23.48
N ARG A 407 -44.45 8.43 22.19
CA ARG A 407 -44.17 9.46 21.19
C ARG A 407 -45.38 9.53 20.24
N PRO A 408 -46.19 10.61 20.26
CA PRO A 408 -47.33 10.74 19.36
C PRO A 408 -46.94 10.95 17.88
N ASP A 409 -45.69 11.28 17.60
CA ASP A 409 -45.21 11.73 16.28
C ASP A 409 -44.55 10.61 15.43
N VAL A 410 -44.88 9.35 15.70
CA VAL A 410 -44.23 8.17 15.08
C VAL A 410 -44.89 7.83 13.74
N ASP A 411 -44.08 7.71 12.70
CA ASP A 411 -44.42 7.18 11.38
C ASP A 411 -45.14 5.81 11.48
N PRO A 412 -46.38 5.68 10.99
CA PRO A 412 -47.14 4.42 11.07
C PRO A 412 -46.48 3.26 10.31
N ASP A 413 -45.56 3.52 9.38
CA ASP A 413 -44.80 2.48 8.68
C ASP A 413 -43.68 1.87 9.56
N LYS A 414 -43.49 2.38 10.78
CA LYS A 414 -42.50 1.93 11.77
C LYS A 414 -43.15 1.31 13.02
N ILE A 415 -44.15 0.44 12.82
CA ILE A 415 -44.95 -0.22 13.88
C ILE A 415 -44.08 -0.80 15.02
N ASN A 416 -43.00 -1.51 14.70
CA ASN A 416 -42.12 -2.12 15.71
C ASN A 416 -41.46 -1.08 16.64
N LEU A 417 -41.21 0.15 16.17
CA LEU A 417 -40.65 1.22 17.00
C LEU A 417 -41.71 1.81 17.93
N MET A 418 -42.96 1.89 17.48
CA MET A 418 -44.07 2.32 18.33
C MET A 418 -44.26 1.34 19.49
N GLU A 419 -44.31 0.03 19.22
CA GLU A 419 -44.42 -1.01 20.24
C GLU A 419 -43.25 -0.96 21.24
N ARG A 420 -42.01 -0.86 20.75
CA ARG A 420 -40.81 -0.73 21.60
C ARG A 420 -40.84 0.53 22.49
N SER A 421 -41.42 1.64 22.01
CA SER A 421 -41.48 2.90 22.78
C SER A 421 -42.45 2.88 23.96
N VAL A 422 -43.51 2.07 23.86
CA VAL A 422 -44.52 1.91 24.92
C VAL A 422 -44.24 0.71 25.82
N ALA A 423 -43.36 -0.18 25.40
CA ALA A 423 -42.93 -1.33 26.18
C ALA A 423 -42.22 -0.88 27.46
N ARG A 424 -42.63 -1.47 28.58
CA ARG A 424 -42.17 -1.10 29.92
C ARG A 424 -41.79 -2.33 30.71
N THR A 425 -40.66 -2.23 31.41
CA THR A 425 -40.21 -3.26 32.36
C THR A 425 -39.75 -2.59 33.66
N ASP A 426 -40.08 -3.16 34.82
CA ASP A 426 -39.46 -2.73 36.09
C ASP A 426 -37.93 -2.89 36.01
N LEU A 427 -37.17 -1.87 36.42
CA LEU A 427 -35.71 -1.87 36.25
C LEU A 427 -35.03 -2.99 37.06
N LYS A 428 -35.52 -3.33 38.26
CA LYS A 428 -34.90 -4.39 39.07
C LYS A 428 -35.07 -5.75 38.39
N TYR A 429 -36.24 -6.01 37.83
CA TYR A 429 -36.46 -7.22 37.03
C TYR A 429 -35.56 -7.23 35.78
N PHE A 430 -35.47 -6.11 35.06
CA PHE A 430 -34.61 -5.99 33.87
C PHE A 430 -33.12 -6.25 34.19
N LEU A 431 -32.61 -5.67 35.28
CA LEU A 431 -31.22 -5.84 35.72
C LEU A 431 -30.90 -7.28 36.13
N ASN A 432 -31.84 -7.98 36.77
CA ASN A 432 -31.65 -9.39 37.08
C ASN A 432 -31.60 -10.24 35.80
N LYS A 433 -32.41 -9.92 34.79
CA LYS A 433 -32.33 -10.57 33.47
C LYS A 433 -31.01 -10.27 32.73
N LEU A 434 -30.44 -9.09 32.93
CA LEU A 434 -29.14 -8.76 32.35
C LEU A 434 -28.01 -9.67 32.86
N LYS A 435 -28.09 -10.17 34.10
CA LYS A 435 -27.16 -11.19 34.61
C LYS A 435 -27.24 -12.48 33.80
N GLU A 436 -28.44 -12.94 33.48
CA GLU A 436 -28.66 -14.14 32.65
C GLU A 436 -28.07 -13.93 31.25
N PHE A 437 -28.19 -12.74 30.68
CA PHE A 437 -27.61 -12.41 29.37
C PHE A 437 -26.08 -12.32 29.39
N GLU A 438 -25.47 -11.90 30.50
CA GLU A 438 -24.01 -11.90 30.65
C GLU A 438 -23.40 -13.28 30.45
N GLU A 439 -24.08 -14.32 30.95
CA GLU A 439 -23.69 -15.72 30.78
C GLU A 439 -24.12 -16.27 29.42
N LYS A 440 -25.38 -16.05 29.02
CA LYS A 440 -25.97 -16.61 27.80
C LYS A 440 -25.34 -16.05 26.51
N PHE A 441 -24.97 -14.78 26.51
CA PHE A 441 -24.49 -14.07 25.30
C PHE A 441 -23.07 -13.54 25.50
N PRO A 442 -22.02 -14.35 25.26
CA PRO A 442 -20.62 -13.92 25.45
C PRO A 442 -20.19 -12.78 24.52
N LYS A 443 -20.94 -12.56 23.43
CA LYS A 443 -20.73 -11.44 22.50
C LYS A 443 -21.32 -10.12 23.01
N LEU A 444 -22.20 -10.13 24.01
CA LEU A 444 -22.70 -8.91 24.63
C LEU A 444 -21.56 -8.26 25.42
N THR A 445 -21.15 -7.07 25.00
CA THR A 445 -20.00 -6.34 25.53
C THR A 445 -20.37 -5.11 26.34
N LEU A 446 -21.40 -4.37 25.91
CA LEU A 446 -21.69 -3.04 26.41
C LEU A 446 -23.20 -2.81 26.49
N VAL A 447 -23.64 -2.15 27.57
CA VAL A 447 -25.02 -1.69 27.74
C VAL A 447 -25.02 -0.18 28.03
N ILE A 448 -25.87 0.55 27.33
CA ILE A 448 -26.07 1.99 27.52
C ILE A 448 -27.41 2.21 28.24
N TYR A 449 -27.35 2.93 29.35
CA TYR A 449 -28.49 3.33 30.17
C TYR A 449 -28.85 4.77 29.79
N ASP A 450 -29.83 4.96 28.90
CA ASP A 450 -30.30 6.30 28.51
C ASP A 450 -31.23 6.88 29.59
N CYS A 451 -30.66 7.70 30.47
CA CYS A 451 -31.40 8.23 31.61
C CYS A 451 -32.32 9.40 31.19
N LYS A 452 -33.64 9.19 31.25
CA LYS A 452 -34.64 10.22 30.94
C LYS A 452 -34.82 11.21 32.09
N LEU A 453 -33.87 12.14 32.21
CA LEU A 453 -33.77 13.05 33.35
C LEU A 453 -34.57 14.36 33.22
N LYS A 454 -35.19 14.64 32.07
CA LYS A 454 -35.84 15.93 31.79
C LYS A 454 -36.96 16.30 32.77
N GLU A 455 -37.68 15.31 33.28
CA GLU A 455 -38.77 15.51 34.25
C GLU A 455 -38.30 15.46 35.71
N VAL A 456 -37.03 15.14 35.97
CA VAL A 456 -36.48 15.07 37.33
C VAL A 456 -36.19 16.48 37.84
N PRO A 457 -36.73 16.89 39.01
CA PRO A 457 -36.43 18.19 39.59
C PRO A 457 -34.92 18.42 39.77
N LYS A 458 -34.41 19.59 39.41
CA LYS A 458 -32.96 19.89 39.41
C LYS A 458 -32.29 19.64 40.77
N ASN A 459 -32.98 19.98 41.86
CA ASN A 459 -32.51 19.76 43.24
C ASN A 459 -32.55 18.29 43.68
N LYS A 460 -33.13 17.40 42.87
CA LYS A 460 -33.26 15.96 43.12
C LYS A 460 -32.39 15.10 42.20
N LEU A 461 -31.71 15.69 41.22
CA LEU A 461 -30.85 14.95 40.28
C LEU A 461 -29.76 14.14 40.97
N ASN A 462 -29.05 14.72 41.94
CA ASN A 462 -28.01 14.02 42.70
C ASN A 462 -28.58 12.82 43.49
N GLN A 463 -29.73 13.02 44.14
CA GLN A 463 -30.44 11.95 44.86
C GLN A 463 -30.91 10.84 43.90
N CYS A 464 -31.43 11.21 42.74
CA CYS A 464 -31.85 10.28 41.70
C CYS A 464 -30.66 9.41 41.23
N GLY A 465 -29.51 10.04 40.93
CA GLY A 465 -28.29 9.31 40.55
C GLY A 465 -27.79 8.37 41.63
N THR A 466 -27.82 8.81 42.90
CA THR A 466 -27.47 7.97 44.06
C THR A 466 -28.36 6.71 44.12
N GLN A 467 -29.67 6.86 43.93
CA GLN A 467 -30.61 5.73 44.01
C GLN A 467 -30.53 4.80 42.81
N LEU A 468 -30.26 5.32 41.61
CA LEU A 468 -30.02 4.48 40.45
C LEU A 468 -28.74 3.64 40.63
N ALA A 469 -27.66 4.25 41.09
CA ALA A 469 -26.40 3.54 41.35
C ALA A 469 -26.61 2.38 42.33
N LYS A 470 -27.30 2.62 43.45
CA LYS A 470 -27.66 1.56 44.41
C LYS A 470 -28.49 0.45 43.77
N THR A 471 -29.51 0.83 43.00
CA THR A 471 -30.37 -0.14 42.29
C THR A 471 -29.56 -1.02 41.34
N ILE A 472 -28.63 -0.45 40.57
CA ILE A 472 -27.75 -1.20 39.66
C ILE A 472 -26.76 -2.08 40.44
N LEU A 473 -26.16 -1.55 41.51
CA LEU A 473 -25.22 -2.31 42.34
C LEU A 473 -25.88 -3.54 42.97
N GLU A 474 -27.07 -3.35 43.54
CA GLU A 474 -27.84 -4.40 44.22
C GLU A 474 -28.42 -5.43 43.26
N ASN A 475 -28.79 -5.06 42.03
CA ASN A 475 -29.54 -5.96 41.13
C ASN A 475 -28.73 -6.48 39.96
N PHE A 476 -27.56 -5.91 39.64
CA PHE A 476 -26.68 -6.36 38.56
C PHE A 476 -25.26 -6.68 39.07
N TYR A 477 -24.60 -5.72 39.74
CA TYR A 477 -23.17 -5.86 40.08
C TYR A 477 -22.86 -6.72 41.32
N ASN A 478 -23.86 -7.11 42.12
CA ASN A 478 -23.70 -7.91 43.33
C ASN A 478 -23.30 -9.38 43.11
N SER A 479 -23.08 -9.80 41.86
CA SER A 479 -22.60 -11.13 41.50
C SER A 479 -21.11 -11.11 41.16
N ASN A 480 -20.39 -12.20 41.45
CA ASN A 480 -18.94 -12.29 41.24
C ASN A 480 -18.64 -12.94 39.87
N THR A 481 -18.82 -12.18 38.79
CA THR A 481 -18.60 -12.67 37.42
C THR A 481 -17.21 -12.26 36.90
N LYS A 482 -16.46 -13.23 36.37
CA LYS A 482 -15.14 -13.01 35.73
C LYS A 482 -15.24 -12.34 34.36
N ASN A 483 -16.42 -12.28 33.76
CA ASN A 483 -16.62 -11.90 32.35
C ASN A 483 -17.70 -10.80 32.21
N ARG A 484 -17.49 -9.68 32.90
CA ARG A 484 -18.50 -8.63 33.11
C ARG A 484 -18.77 -7.75 31.88
N ILE A 485 -20.04 -7.41 31.66
CA ILE A 485 -20.49 -6.44 30.65
C ILE A 485 -20.16 -5.02 31.11
N PHE A 486 -19.69 -4.19 30.19
CA PHE A 486 -19.44 -2.77 30.45
C PHE A 486 -20.74 -1.96 30.43
N SER A 487 -20.80 -0.87 31.20
CA SER A 487 -21.96 0.01 31.27
C SER A 487 -21.60 1.45 30.92
N ILE A 488 -22.48 2.13 30.17
CA ILE A 488 -22.45 3.58 29.98
C ILE A 488 -23.70 4.18 30.63
N ILE A 489 -23.51 5.12 31.54
CA ILE A 489 -24.58 5.91 32.11
C ILE A 489 -24.71 7.19 31.28
N SER A 490 -25.69 7.23 30.38
CA SER A 490 -25.93 8.36 29.49
C SER A 490 -26.82 9.38 30.17
N ILE A 491 -26.41 10.65 30.15
CA ILE A 491 -27.26 11.78 30.56
C ILE A 491 -27.56 12.66 29.34
N PRO A 492 -28.74 13.28 29.26
CA PRO A 492 -29.12 13.96 28.02
C PRO A 492 -28.36 15.28 27.83
N GLN A 493 -28.20 16.07 28.89
CA GLN A 493 -27.73 17.45 28.80
C GLN A 493 -26.81 17.85 29.96
N LYS A 494 -25.98 18.87 29.75
CA LYS A 494 -24.97 19.32 30.73
C LYS A 494 -25.55 19.77 32.08
N ASN A 495 -26.80 20.21 32.10
CA ASN A 495 -27.50 20.61 33.32
C ASN A 495 -27.87 19.42 34.22
N HIS A 496 -27.75 18.19 33.73
CA HIS A 496 -27.99 16.97 34.50
C HIS A 496 -26.72 16.39 35.13
N VAL A 497 -25.56 17.02 34.97
CA VAL A 497 -24.27 16.51 35.47
C VAL A 497 -24.28 16.20 36.98
N SER A 498 -25.08 16.91 37.80
CA SER A 498 -25.23 16.61 39.23
C SER A 498 -25.82 15.23 39.53
N PHE A 499 -26.50 14.62 38.56
CA PHE A 499 -26.92 13.22 38.60
C PHE A 499 -25.70 12.29 38.62
N LEU A 500 -24.71 12.52 37.76
CA LEU A 500 -23.47 11.74 37.71
C LEU A 500 -22.68 11.87 39.01
N ASP A 501 -22.66 13.05 39.62
CA ASP A 501 -22.04 13.24 40.93
C ASP A 501 -22.65 12.31 41.99
N GLY A 502 -23.98 12.19 42.01
CA GLY A 502 -24.67 11.29 42.93
C GLY A 502 -24.44 9.82 42.58
N PHE A 503 -24.47 9.49 41.29
CA PHE A 503 -24.26 8.14 40.80
C PHE A 503 -22.86 7.61 41.14
N PHE A 504 -21.82 8.30 40.68
CA PHE A 504 -20.43 7.85 40.82
C PHE A 504 -19.90 7.95 42.25
N LYS A 505 -20.55 8.71 43.13
CA LYS A 505 -20.25 8.70 44.57
C LYS A 505 -20.51 7.33 45.19
N GLU A 506 -21.51 6.59 44.71
CA GLU A 506 -21.87 5.28 45.25
C GLU A 506 -21.10 4.13 44.59
N ILE A 507 -20.39 4.37 43.48
CA ILE A 507 -19.68 3.32 42.72
C ILE A 507 -18.35 2.95 43.41
N PRO A 508 -18.20 1.70 43.89
CA PRO A 508 -16.93 1.19 44.45
C PRO A 508 -15.78 1.26 43.44
N ALA A 509 -14.55 1.40 43.95
CA ALA A 509 -13.34 1.52 43.13
C ALA A 509 -13.21 0.38 42.10
N ASP A 510 -13.49 -0.85 42.50
CA ASP A 510 -13.36 -2.04 41.66
C ASP A 510 -14.29 -2.01 40.42
N PHE A 511 -15.41 -1.29 40.51
CA PHE A 511 -16.39 -1.19 39.41
C PHE A 511 -16.18 0.04 38.52
N LYS A 512 -15.32 0.98 38.89
CA LYS A 512 -15.05 2.19 38.08
C LYS A 512 -14.47 1.86 36.71
N ASN A 513 -13.76 0.73 36.58
CA ASN A 513 -13.21 0.27 35.30
C ASN A 513 -14.24 -0.38 34.38
N TYR A 514 -15.47 -0.62 34.85
CA TYR A 514 -16.56 -1.21 34.08
C TYR A 514 -17.64 -0.21 33.69
N ILE A 515 -17.60 1.00 34.27
CA ILE A 515 -18.64 2.01 34.11
C ILE A 515 -18.05 3.30 33.51
N GLY A 516 -18.66 3.74 32.42
CA GLY A 516 -18.43 5.05 31.81
C GLY A 516 -19.69 5.88 31.75
N THR A 517 -19.59 7.03 31.10
CA THR A 517 -20.70 7.98 30.95
C THR A 517 -20.60 8.72 29.61
N ASP A 518 -21.71 9.29 29.16
CA ASP A 518 -21.76 10.16 28.00
C ASP A 518 -22.70 11.36 28.23
N LEU A 519 -22.63 12.32 27.30
CA LEU A 519 -23.66 13.33 27.09
C LEU A 519 -24.25 13.14 25.69
N SER A 520 -25.52 12.73 25.61
CA SER A 520 -26.14 12.26 24.35
C SER A 520 -26.82 13.36 23.52
N GLU A 521 -27.24 14.48 24.11
CA GLU A 521 -27.92 15.59 23.40
C GLU A 521 -27.08 16.88 23.29
N GLU A 522 -25.79 16.84 23.65
CA GLU A 522 -24.90 18.02 23.58
C GLU A 522 -23.94 17.95 22.37
N ASN A 523 -23.57 19.12 21.84
CA ASN A 523 -22.51 19.20 20.84
C ASN A 523 -21.13 18.85 21.43
N PHE A 524 -20.19 18.47 20.56
CA PHE A 524 -18.86 18.02 20.95
C PHE A 524 -18.12 19.02 21.84
N GLN A 525 -18.15 20.32 21.50
CA GLN A 525 -17.41 21.35 22.24
C GLN A 525 -17.96 21.53 23.67
N THR A 526 -19.27 21.41 23.84
CA THR A 526 -19.88 21.46 25.17
C THR A 526 -19.54 20.20 25.96
N ALA A 527 -19.65 19.03 25.35
CA ALA A 527 -19.29 17.75 25.99
C ALA A 527 -17.82 17.75 26.42
N GLU A 528 -16.89 18.13 25.53
CA GLU A 528 -15.46 18.20 25.82
C GLU A 528 -15.16 19.10 27.03
N ARG A 529 -15.78 20.28 27.12
CA ARG A 529 -15.60 21.18 28.28
C ARG A 529 -16.14 20.61 29.59
N VAL A 530 -17.23 19.85 29.55
CA VAL A 530 -17.77 19.16 30.72
C VAL A 530 -16.82 18.05 31.17
N PHE A 531 -16.33 17.26 30.21
CA PHE A 531 -15.44 16.13 30.44
C PHE A 531 -14.05 16.54 30.90
N GLU A 532 -13.52 17.67 30.42
CA GLU A 532 -12.24 18.21 30.87
C GLU A 532 -12.19 18.40 32.39
N LYS A 533 -13.31 18.87 32.95
CA LYS A 533 -13.43 19.15 34.40
C LYS A 533 -13.56 17.87 35.23
N ARG A 534 -13.66 16.72 34.58
CA ARG A 534 -14.02 15.41 35.17
C ARG A 534 -13.19 14.27 34.57
N LYS A 535 -11.97 14.57 34.12
CA LYS A 535 -11.08 13.68 33.36
C LYS A 535 -10.75 12.34 34.03
N GLU A 536 -11.06 12.20 35.32
CA GLU A 536 -10.99 10.95 36.08
C GLU A 536 -12.06 9.93 35.69
N MET A 537 -13.12 10.34 34.99
CA MET A 537 -14.20 9.47 34.53
C MET A 537 -13.97 8.97 33.10
N ASN A 538 -14.60 7.86 32.76
CA ASN A 538 -14.55 7.27 31.42
C ASN A 538 -15.63 7.86 30.52
N PHE A 539 -15.24 8.64 29.50
CA PHE A 539 -16.20 9.35 28.65
C PHE A 539 -16.37 8.76 27.27
N TRP A 540 -17.62 8.59 26.88
CA TRP A 540 -18.05 8.46 25.49
C TRP A 540 -18.70 9.77 25.04
N TRP A 541 -18.72 10.01 23.73
CA TRP A 541 -19.54 11.07 23.16
C TRP A 541 -20.41 10.52 22.03
N GLY A 542 -21.71 10.71 22.21
CA GLY A 542 -22.74 10.37 21.24
C GLY A 542 -23.36 11.61 20.67
N SER A 543 -23.68 11.58 19.39
CA SER A 543 -24.54 12.62 18.80
C SER A 543 -25.34 12.07 17.65
N GLY A 544 -26.53 12.62 17.47
CA GLY A 544 -27.28 12.48 16.24
C GLY A 544 -28.72 12.88 16.45
N ILE A 545 -29.63 12.19 15.77
CA ILE A 545 -31.03 12.57 15.72
C ILE A 545 -31.89 11.31 15.58
N ALA A 546 -33.11 11.38 16.11
CA ALA A 546 -34.10 10.32 15.89
C ALA A 546 -34.25 10.07 14.38
N SER A 547 -34.30 8.80 13.96
CA SER A 547 -34.30 8.37 12.55
C SER A 547 -35.54 8.80 11.74
N MET A 548 -36.36 9.67 12.31
CA MET A 548 -37.61 10.21 11.79
C MET A 548 -37.49 11.70 11.44
N VAL A 549 -36.40 12.38 11.83
CA VAL A 549 -36.20 13.79 11.49
C VAL A 549 -35.34 13.91 10.23
N PRO A 550 -35.87 14.48 9.13
CA PRO A 550 -35.12 14.67 7.90
C PRO A 550 -34.13 15.84 8.06
N LYS A 551 -32.95 15.58 8.64
CA LYS A 551 -31.78 16.45 8.51
C LYS A 551 -30.69 15.75 7.70
N PRO A 552 -29.99 16.44 6.80
CA PRO A 552 -28.94 15.80 6.00
C PRO A 552 -27.76 15.41 6.90
N LEU A 553 -27.43 14.12 6.93
CA LEU A 553 -26.26 13.53 7.58
C LEU A 553 -24.95 14.33 7.37
N LYS A 554 -24.86 15.05 6.23
CA LYS A 554 -23.76 15.95 5.87
C LYS A 554 -23.42 16.99 6.96
N SER A 555 -24.36 17.42 7.80
CA SER A 555 -24.07 18.42 8.84
C SER A 555 -23.29 17.87 10.05
N TYR A 556 -23.27 16.55 10.26
CA TYR A 556 -22.65 15.94 11.44
C TYR A 556 -21.24 15.39 11.18
N ILE A 557 -20.94 14.96 9.96
CA ILE A 557 -19.62 14.41 9.58
C ILE A 557 -18.45 15.31 10.00
N PRO A 558 -18.46 16.64 9.75
CA PRO A 558 -17.37 17.50 10.18
C PRO A 558 -17.14 17.48 11.70
N SER A 559 -18.22 17.46 12.49
CA SER A 559 -18.12 17.41 13.96
C SER A 559 -17.50 16.11 14.44
N PHE A 560 -17.85 14.97 13.83
CA PHE A 560 -17.25 13.67 14.15
C PHE A 560 -15.79 13.57 13.71
N LEU A 561 -15.41 14.16 12.57
CA LEU A 561 -14.00 14.23 12.16
C LEU A 561 -13.17 15.08 13.14
N ILE A 562 -13.71 16.22 13.58
CA ILE A 562 -13.08 17.06 14.63
C ILE A 562 -12.95 16.27 15.94
N ALA A 563 -14.02 15.58 16.34
CA ALA A 563 -14.04 14.77 17.55
C ALA A 563 -13.01 13.63 17.51
N ALA A 564 -12.90 12.92 16.39
CA ALA A 564 -11.94 11.84 16.19
C ALA A 564 -10.50 12.34 16.27
N LYS A 565 -10.22 13.51 15.66
CA LYS A 565 -8.93 14.18 15.77
C LYS A 565 -8.61 14.54 17.23
N LYS A 566 -9.54 15.19 17.93
CA LYS A 566 -9.36 15.61 19.33
C LYS A 566 -9.22 14.46 20.31
N ARG A 567 -9.97 13.37 20.11
CA ARG A 567 -9.79 12.10 20.83
C ARG A 567 -8.36 11.59 20.69
N THR A 568 -7.82 11.61 19.48
CA THR A 568 -6.46 11.11 19.20
C THR A 568 -5.40 12.00 19.85
N GLU A 569 -5.59 13.32 19.79
CA GLU A 569 -4.66 14.30 20.36
C GLU A 569 -4.66 14.31 21.90
N ARG A 570 -5.82 14.17 22.54
CA ARG A 570 -6.00 14.48 23.97
C ARG A 570 -6.48 13.30 24.81
N GLY A 571 -7.15 12.32 24.19
CA GLY A 571 -7.64 11.11 24.85
C GLY A 571 -8.71 11.31 25.93
N ILE A 572 -9.35 12.48 26.03
CA ILE A 572 -10.39 12.76 27.05
C ILE A 572 -11.65 11.95 26.77
N ILE A 573 -12.18 12.08 25.54
CA ILE A 573 -13.27 11.24 25.05
C ILE A 573 -12.66 9.96 24.52
N LYS A 574 -13.10 8.81 25.05
CA LYS A 574 -12.52 7.50 24.74
C LYS A 574 -13.10 6.92 23.47
N LYS A 575 -14.41 7.08 23.26
CA LYS A 575 -15.14 6.54 22.11
C LYS A 575 -16.18 7.51 21.57
N LEU A 576 -16.49 7.35 20.29
CA LEU A 576 -17.45 8.14 19.54
C LEU A 576 -18.54 7.21 19.00
N TYR A 577 -19.80 7.62 19.11
CA TYR A 577 -20.90 6.88 18.50
C TYR A 577 -21.94 7.81 17.88
N TYR A 578 -22.69 7.30 16.91
CA TYR A 578 -23.79 8.05 16.27
C TYR A 578 -25.12 7.34 16.51
N TRP A 579 -26.18 8.11 16.77
CA TRP A 579 -27.53 7.59 16.96
C TRP A 579 -28.59 8.45 16.26
N THR A 580 -29.66 7.95 15.65
CA THR A 580 -29.92 6.55 15.25
C THR A 580 -29.87 6.48 13.72
N LEU A 581 -29.17 5.50 13.14
CA LEU A 581 -29.03 5.34 11.68
C LEU A 581 -29.59 4.00 11.22
N ASP A 582 -30.61 4.01 10.37
CA ASP A 582 -31.22 2.76 9.84
C ASP A 582 -31.00 2.57 8.33
N ASP A 583 -30.48 3.58 7.66
CA ASP A 583 -30.18 3.58 6.23
C ASP A 583 -28.73 3.10 5.98
N PRO A 584 -28.51 2.00 5.22
CA PRO A 584 -27.18 1.45 4.96
C PRO A 584 -26.18 2.42 4.32
N ASP A 585 -26.64 3.31 3.44
CA ASP A 585 -25.77 4.30 2.79
C ASP A 585 -25.31 5.37 3.76
N SER A 586 -26.20 5.78 4.67
CA SER A 586 -25.87 6.69 5.76
C SER A 586 -24.92 6.05 6.77
N MET A 587 -25.09 4.76 7.09
CA MET A 587 -24.13 4.01 7.90
C MET A 587 -22.74 4.03 7.23
N ALA A 588 -22.65 3.66 5.95
CA ALA A 588 -21.39 3.65 5.20
C ALA A 588 -20.69 5.03 5.18
N ARG A 589 -21.45 6.11 4.95
CA ARG A 589 -20.92 7.48 5.02
C ARG A 589 -20.39 7.84 6.41
N MET A 590 -21.08 7.42 7.46
CA MET A 590 -20.68 7.71 8.83
C MET A 590 -19.41 6.94 9.21
N LEU A 591 -19.28 5.68 8.79
CA LEU A 591 -18.10 4.83 9.01
C LEU A 591 -16.79 5.44 8.47
N VAL A 592 -16.83 6.37 7.51
CA VAL A 592 -15.64 7.12 7.06
C VAL A 592 -15.02 7.96 8.19
N THR A 593 -15.81 8.38 9.19
CA THR A 593 -15.34 9.22 10.30
C THR A 593 -14.53 8.48 11.37
N LYS A 594 -14.37 7.15 11.27
CA LYS A 594 -13.66 6.30 12.24
C LYS A 594 -14.22 6.37 13.67
N LEU A 595 -15.54 6.54 13.79
CA LEU A 595 -16.26 6.33 15.04
C LEU A 595 -16.20 4.87 15.51
N ASP A 596 -16.64 4.61 16.73
CA ASP A 596 -16.51 3.29 17.36
C ASP A 596 -17.85 2.55 17.50
N GLY A 597 -19.01 3.21 17.33
CA GLY A 597 -20.30 2.50 17.35
C GLY A 597 -21.47 3.24 16.75
N ILE A 598 -22.47 2.50 16.25
CA ILE A 598 -23.69 3.10 15.71
C ILE A 598 -24.88 2.49 16.44
N VAL A 599 -25.79 3.36 16.87
CA VAL A 599 -27.10 2.98 17.38
C VAL A 599 -28.05 2.79 16.21
N VAL A 600 -28.70 1.62 16.14
CA VAL A 600 -29.55 1.19 15.02
C VAL A 600 -30.82 0.51 15.54
N ASN A 601 -31.92 0.65 14.81
CA ASN A 601 -33.15 -0.08 15.12
C ASN A 601 -33.12 -1.52 14.61
N ASP A 602 -32.37 -1.78 13.53
CA ASP A 602 -32.15 -3.08 12.89
C ASP A 602 -30.65 -3.41 12.83
N PRO A 603 -30.13 -4.20 13.78
CA PRO A 603 -28.71 -4.59 13.82
C PRO A 603 -28.24 -5.33 12.56
N LEU A 604 -29.10 -6.12 11.90
CA LEU A 604 -28.70 -6.92 10.74
C LEU A 604 -28.25 -6.03 9.57
N LYS A 605 -28.88 -4.86 9.39
CA LYS A 605 -28.47 -3.90 8.35
C LYS A 605 -27.04 -3.42 8.58
N LEU A 606 -26.71 -3.02 9.80
CA LEU A 606 -25.37 -2.55 10.14
C LEU A 606 -24.35 -3.67 10.01
N LEU A 607 -24.66 -4.87 10.51
CA LEU A 607 -23.78 -6.04 10.39
C LEU A 607 -23.48 -6.35 8.92
N ARG A 608 -24.47 -6.27 8.02
CA ARG A 608 -24.26 -6.44 6.58
C ARG A 608 -23.37 -5.34 5.98
N VAL A 609 -23.54 -4.08 6.40
CA VAL A 609 -22.67 -2.97 5.96
C VAL A 609 -21.22 -3.22 6.39
N LEU A 610 -20.99 -3.65 7.64
CA LEU A 610 -19.65 -3.94 8.15
C LEU A 610 -18.94 -5.09 7.40
N GLN A 611 -19.69 -5.99 6.75
CA GLN A 611 -19.13 -7.09 5.95
C GLN A 611 -18.79 -6.71 4.50
N LYS A 612 -19.16 -5.50 4.04
CA LYS A 612 -18.77 -5.02 2.70
C LYS A 612 -17.24 -4.94 2.59
N GLU A 613 -16.70 -5.17 1.40
CA GLU A 613 -15.24 -5.17 1.14
C GLU A 613 -14.53 -3.91 1.65
N GLU A 614 -15.19 -2.76 1.51
CA GLU A 614 -14.74 -1.44 1.98
C GLU A 614 -14.53 -1.36 3.50
N PHE A 615 -15.23 -2.18 4.30
CA PHE A 615 -15.27 -2.06 5.76
C PHE A 615 -14.83 -3.31 6.51
N ARG A 616 -14.89 -4.50 5.90
CA ARG A 616 -14.61 -5.80 6.56
C ARG A 616 -13.18 -5.94 7.09
N HIS A 617 -12.24 -5.18 6.53
CA HIS A 617 -10.85 -5.13 6.99
C HIS A 617 -10.60 -3.95 7.93
N THR A 618 -11.55 -3.01 8.04
CA THR A 618 -11.43 -1.79 8.85
C THR A 618 -12.11 -1.95 10.21
N TYR A 619 -13.20 -2.70 10.30
CA TYR A 619 -14.01 -2.88 11.51
C TYR A 619 -14.26 -4.35 11.85
N ARG A 620 -14.32 -4.65 13.15
CA ARG A 620 -14.85 -5.93 13.68
C ARG A 620 -15.69 -5.63 14.90
N LEU A 621 -16.61 -6.51 15.26
CA LEU A 621 -17.32 -6.35 16.53
C LEU A 621 -16.35 -6.37 17.71
N ALA A 622 -16.52 -5.43 18.62
CA ALA A 622 -15.86 -5.42 19.91
C ALA A 622 -16.26 -6.66 20.73
N THR A 623 -15.33 -7.12 21.56
CA THR A 623 -15.46 -8.24 22.50
C THR A 623 -15.18 -7.74 23.93
N ARG A 624 -15.44 -8.56 24.95
CA ARG A 624 -15.20 -8.18 26.36
C ARG A 624 -13.71 -7.92 26.68
N ASP A 625 -12.79 -8.43 25.85
CA ASP A 625 -11.36 -8.12 25.96
C ASP A 625 -11.01 -6.71 25.45
N ASN A 626 -11.92 -6.05 24.73
CA ASN A 626 -11.72 -4.70 24.24
C ASN A 626 -12.25 -3.70 25.25
N ASN A 627 -11.36 -3.07 26.02
CA ASN A 627 -11.74 -2.04 26.98
C ASN A 627 -12.43 -0.85 26.26
N PRO A 628 -13.73 -0.57 26.53
CA PRO A 628 -14.45 0.54 25.92
C PRO A 628 -13.94 1.91 26.37
N PHE A 629 -13.07 1.97 27.36
CA PHE A 629 -12.55 3.21 27.94
C PHE A 629 -11.10 3.51 27.54
N SER A 630 -10.55 2.71 26.62
CA SER A 630 -9.27 2.97 25.96
C SER A 630 -9.47 3.57 24.58
N VAL A 631 -8.63 4.54 24.19
CA VAL A 631 -8.61 5.04 22.81
C VAL A 631 -8.02 3.95 21.91
N PHE A 632 -8.63 3.73 20.74
CA PHE A 632 -8.13 2.83 19.70
C PHE A 632 -7.53 3.60 18.54
#